data_AF-A0A565CHS7-F1
#
_entry.id   AF-A0A565CHS7-F1
#
_cell.length_a   1.000
_cell.length_b   1.000
_cell.length_c   1.000
_cell.angle_alpha   90.00
_cell.angle_beta   90.00
_cell.angle_gamma   90.00
#
_symmetry.space_group_name_H-M   'P 1'
#
loop_
_entity.id
_entity.type
_entity.pdbx_description
1 polymer ?
#
loop_
_entity_poly.entity_id
_entity_poly.type
_entity_poly.pdbx_seq_one_letter_code
_entity_poly.pdbx_strand_id
1 'polypeptide(L)'
;MSKKGEHSGAKQVQPPKPKISFLDLLFIINVETKAKNIALATPSRELKLVSNDRFHVQIEHLSDLGFFKSDMNDVKINCEVVSMGDSDDSVKIFEARRSLDKNSRWLINDLLAPQGLIRSGLVADIKLSFNGDLLDKIGFEICTEQDRRYYSVDDTLRYLQCFFDDVTKKRRYLCFFP
;
A
#
# COMPACT_ATOMS: atom_id res chain seq x y z
N MET A 1 37.84 7.70 41.67
CA MET A 1 36.93 8.70 41.04
C MET A 1 36.61 8.23 39.63
N SER A 2 35.44 7.63 39.42
CA SER A 2 35.04 7.07 38.12
C SER A 2 34.37 8.14 37.27
N LYS A 3 34.89 8.37 36.07
CA LYS A 3 34.31 9.31 35.09
C LYS A 3 33.06 8.68 34.47
N LYS A 4 31.94 9.38 34.64
CA LYS A 4 30.62 9.07 34.10
C LYS A 4 30.67 9.32 32.58
N GLY A 5 30.62 8.24 31.79
CA GLY A 5 30.52 8.31 30.34
C GLY A 5 29.15 8.83 29.94
N GLU A 6 29.14 9.91 29.18
CA GLU A 6 27.96 10.58 28.66
C GLU A 6 27.24 9.67 27.64
N HIS A 7 25.98 9.35 27.91
CA HIS A 7 25.10 8.77 26.91
C HIS A 7 24.83 9.82 25.84
N SER A 8 25.50 9.72 24.70
CA SER A 8 25.20 10.49 23.49
C SER A 8 23.79 10.14 23.03
N GLY A 9 22.83 10.98 23.40
CA GLY A 9 21.47 10.94 22.87
C GLY A 9 21.51 11.31 21.39
N ALA A 10 21.62 10.31 20.52
CA ALA A 10 21.29 10.50 19.12
C ALA A 10 19.83 10.98 19.07
N LYS A 11 19.62 12.27 18.77
CA LYS A 11 18.29 12.79 18.47
C LYS A 11 17.75 11.94 17.34
N GLN A 12 16.65 11.21 17.58
CA GLN A 12 15.85 10.63 16.51
C GLN A 12 15.47 11.78 15.58
N VAL A 13 16.14 11.86 14.44
CA VAL A 13 15.78 12.79 13.37
C VAL A 13 14.48 12.25 12.81
N GLN A 14 13.35 12.84 13.22
CA GLN A 14 12.08 12.49 12.62
C GLN A 14 12.16 12.80 11.12
N PRO A 15 11.79 11.86 10.24
CA PRO A 15 11.80 12.10 8.82
C PRO A 15 10.89 13.29 8.47
N PRO A 16 11.23 14.09 7.45
CA PRO A 16 10.41 15.21 7.02
C PRO A 16 8.95 14.77 6.79
N LYS A 17 8.01 15.68 7.03
CA LYS A 17 6.61 15.44 6.67
C LYS A 17 6.50 15.24 5.15
N PRO A 18 5.67 14.28 4.69
CA PRO A 18 5.37 14.14 3.27
C PRO A 18 4.85 15.47 2.70
N LYS A 19 5.22 15.76 1.46
CA LYS A 19 4.71 16.94 0.73
C LYS A 19 3.37 16.67 0.06
N ILE A 20 3.10 15.39 -0.25
CA ILE A 20 1.82 14.95 -0.80
C ILE A 20 0.80 14.79 0.33
N SER A 21 -0.44 15.17 0.06
CA SER A 21 -1.56 14.97 0.98
C SER A 21 -2.24 13.65 0.67
N PHE A 22 -2.62 12.88 1.70
CA PHE A 22 -3.43 11.68 1.50
C PHE A 22 -4.73 12.01 0.77
N LEU A 23 -5.39 13.13 1.09
CA LEU A 23 -6.68 13.53 0.52
C LEU A 23 -6.65 13.82 -0.98
N ASP A 24 -5.45 14.02 -1.53
CA ASP A 24 -5.25 14.31 -2.95
C ASP A 24 -4.91 13.04 -3.76
N LEU A 25 -5.05 11.86 -3.17
CA LEU A 25 -4.74 10.58 -3.82
C LEU A 25 -6.00 9.82 -4.26
N LEU A 26 -5.96 9.27 -5.46
CA LEU A 26 -6.92 8.31 -5.98
C LEU A 26 -6.27 6.94 -6.04
N PHE A 27 -6.88 5.95 -5.38
CA PHE A 27 -6.43 4.57 -5.44
C PHE A 27 -7.25 3.82 -6.49
N ILE A 28 -6.58 3.14 -7.41
CA ILE A 28 -7.20 2.31 -8.43
C ILE A 28 -6.80 0.87 -8.15
N ILE A 29 -7.76 0.04 -7.71
CA ILE A 29 -7.56 -1.38 -7.49
C ILE A 29 -8.18 -2.15 -8.63
N ASN A 30 -7.36 -2.89 -9.37
CA ASN A 30 -7.82 -3.78 -10.42
C ASN A 30 -7.81 -5.21 -9.91
N VAL A 31 -8.93 -5.91 -10.11
CA VAL A 31 -9.08 -7.33 -9.78
C VAL A 31 -9.50 -8.06 -11.05
N GLU A 32 -8.66 -8.98 -11.48
CA GLU A 32 -8.86 -9.78 -12.67
C GLU A 32 -8.86 -11.26 -12.28
N THR A 33 -9.90 -11.96 -12.69
CA THR A 33 -10.02 -13.42 -12.67
C THR A 33 -10.18 -13.91 -14.10
N LYS A 34 -10.21 -15.23 -14.29
CA LYS A 34 -10.52 -15.82 -15.60
C LYS A 34 -11.89 -15.42 -16.14
N ALA A 35 -12.84 -15.12 -15.26
CA ALA A 35 -14.22 -14.84 -15.63
C ALA A 35 -14.49 -13.34 -15.81
N LYS A 36 -13.82 -12.49 -15.03
CA LYS A 36 -14.16 -11.07 -14.91
C LYS A 36 -12.94 -10.21 -14.60
N ASN A 37 -12.98 -8.96 -15.05
CA ASN A 37 -12.04 -7.92 -14.68
C ASN A 37 -12.84 -6.72 -14.16
N ILE A 38 -12.43 -6.14 -13.04
CA ILE A 38 -12.94 -4.88 -12.54
C ILE A 38 -11.80 -3.94 -12.16
N ALA A 39 -12.02 -2.66 -12.44
CA ALA A 39 -11.24 -1.55 -11.93
C ALA A 39 -12.09 -0.76 -10.94
N LEU A 40 -11.59 -0.55 -9.73
CA LEU A 40 -12.25 0.22 -8.68
C LEU A 40 -11.40 1.44 -8.36
N ALA A 41 -11.91 2.62 -8.70
CA ALA A 41 -11.29 3.89 -8.37
C ALA A 41 -11.92 4.42 -7.08
N THR A 42 -11.12 4.54 -6.03
CA THR A 42 -11.57 4.99 -4.71
C THR A 42 -10.74 6.20 -4.26
N PRO A 43 -11.35 7.40 -4.18
CA PRO A 43 -10.71 8.57 -3.61
C PRO A 43 -10.30 8.29 -2.16
N SER A 44 -9.12 8.75 -1.76
CA SER A 44 -8.61 8.54 -0.40
C SER A 44 -9.54 9.06 0.71
N ARG A 45 -10.31 10.12 0.43
CA ARG A 45 -11.35 10.65 1.33
C ARG A 45 -12.48 9.67 1.65
N GLU A 46 -12.70 8.67 0.81
CA GLU A 46 -13.68 7.60 1.02
C GLU A 46 -13.07 6.40 1.74
N LEU A 47 -11.75 6.41 1.95
CA LEU A 47 -11.03 5.35 2.65
C LEU A 47 -11.11 5.57 4.16
N LYS A 48 -11.54 4.54 4.87
CA LYS A 48 -11.60 4.53 6.33
C LYS A 48 -10.18 4.37 6.88
N LEU A 49 -9.58 5.48 7.31
CA LEU A 49 -8.40 5.42 8.18
C LEU A 49 -8.83 4.86 9.54
N VAL A 50 -8.38 3.64 9.85
CA VAL A 50 -8.62 3.05 11.16
C VAL A 50 -7.77 3.79 12.18
N SER A 51 -8.34 4.12 13.34
CA SER A 51 -7.77 4.96 14.41
C SER A 51 -6.47 4.45 15.07
N ASN A 52 -5.83 3.43 14.50
CA ASN A 52 -4.59 2.83 15.00
C ASN A 52 -3.35 3.36 14.27
N ASP A 53 -3.44 4.54 13.65
CA ASP A 53 -2.39 5.18 12.85
C ASP A 53 -1.84 4.33 11.69
N ARG A 54 -2.54 3.25 11.33
CA ARG A 54 -2.13 2.35 10.24
C ARG A 54 -2.77 2.78 8.93
N PHE A 55 -1.99 2.66 7.86
CA PHE A 55 -2.49 2.75 6.53
C PHE A 55 -3.29 1.48 6.19
N HIS A 56 -4.61 1.63 6.08
CA HIS A 56 -5.53 0.57 5.66
C HIS A 56 -6.52 1.12 4.65
N VAL A 57 -6.55 0.51 3.47
CA VAL A 57 -7.50 0.78 2.41
C VAL A 57 -8.47 -0.38 2.35
N GLN A 58 -9.76 -0.12 2.48
CA GLN A 58 -10.77 -1.18 2.38
C GLN A 58 -11.86 -0.74 1.41
N ILE A 59 -12.12 -1.58 0.41
CA ILE A 59 -13.27 -1.47 -0.47
C ILE A 59 -14.32 -2.48 0.01
N GLU A 60 -15.55 -2.02 0.20
CA GLU A 60 -16.67 -2.80 0.71
C GLU A 60 -17.77 -2.98 -0.36
N HIS A 61 -18.73 -3.87 -0.10
CA HIS A 61 -19.91 -4.09 -0.94
C HIS A 61 -19.61 -4.60 -2.35
N LEU A 62 -18.57 -5.43 -2.48
CA LEU A 62 -18.17 -6.03 -3.75
C LEU A 62 -19.05 -7.22 -4.16
N SER A 63 -19.98 -7.66 -3.29
CA SER A 63 -20.84 -8.82 -3.55
C SER A 63 -21.66 -8.66 -4.82
N ASP A 64 -22.07 -7.44 -5.12
CA ASP A 64 -22.95 -7.11 -6.24
C ASP A 64 -22.24 -7.23 -7.60
N LEU A 65 -20.91 -7.30 -7.58
CA LEU A 65 -20.07 -7.50 -8.77
C LEU A 65 -20.04 -8.98 -9.21
N GLY A 66 -20.52 -9.88 -8.35
CA GLY A 66 -20.68 -11.30 -8.67
C GLY A 66 -19.35 -12.02 -8.86
N PHE A 67 -18.33 -11.70 -8.04
CA PHE A 67 -17.07 -12.43 -8.00
C PHE A 67 -17.22 -13.64 -7.08
N PHE A 68 -17.26 -14.84 -7.65
CA PHE A 68 -17.40 -16.06 -6.86
C PHE A 68 -16.06 -16.58 -6.37
N LYS A 69 -16.06 -17.16 -5.18
CA LYS A 69 -14.90 -17.83 -4.58
C LYS A 69 -14.34 -18.93 -5.48
N SER A 70 -15.19 -19.58 -6.28
CA SER A 70 -14.78 -20.58 -7.29
C SER A 70 -13.90 -20.02 -8.40
N ASP A 71 -14.00 -18.72 -8.68
CA ASP A 71 -13.29 -18.05 -9.76
C ASP A 71 -11.91 -17.56 -9.32
N MET A 72 -11.61 -17.68 -8.02
CA MET A 72 -10.41 -17.17 -7.38
C MET A 72 -9.18 -18.09 -7.53
N ASN A 73 -9.25 -19.08 -8.43
CA ASN A 73 -8.17 -20.03 -8.67
C ASN A 73 -6.98 -19.42 -9.44
N ASP A 74 -7.17 -18.28 -10.08
CA ASP A 74 -6.12 -17.49 -10.75
C ASP A 74 -6.57 -16.02 -10.74
N VAL A 75 -6.09 -15.27 -9.74
CA VAL A 75 -6.47 -13.87 -9.53
C VAL A 75 -5.25 -12.99 -9.69
N LYS A 76 -5.39 -11.96 -10.49
CA LYS A 76 -4.46 -10.86 -10.60
C LYS A 76 -5.05 -9.64 -9.89
N ILE A 77 -4.35 -9.14 -8.88
CA ILE A 77 -4.69 -7.90 -8.19
C ILE A 77 -3.54 -6.92 -8.40
N ASN A 78 -3.85 -5.71 -8.86
CA ASN A 78 -2.88 -4.63 -8.85
C ASN A 78 -3.50 -3.37 -8.26
N CYS A 79 -2.64 -2.53 -7.68
CA CYS A 79 -3.03 -1.23 -7.21
C CYS A 79 -2.14 -0.16 -7.83
N GLU A 80 -2.79 0.86 -8.33
CA GLU A 80 -2.19 2.08 -8.84
C GLU A 80 -2.66 3.25 -7.99
N VAL A 81 -1.79 4.24 -7.82
CA VAL A 81 -2.08 5.47 -7.08
C VAL A 81 -1.85 6.64 -8.02
N VAL A 82 -2.84 7.52 -8.11
CA VAL A 82 -2.80 8.73 -8.92
C VAL A 82 -2.87 9.94 -8.00
N SER A 83 -2.04 10.95 -8.27
CA SER A 83 -2.14 12.26 -7.62
C SER A 83 -3.20 13.10 -8.34
N MET A 84 -4.29 13.48 -7.66
CA MET A 84 -5.40 14.21 -8.28
C MET A 84 -5.03 15.62 -8.78
N GLY A 85 -3.85 16.14 -8.40
CA GLY A 85 -3.31 17.42 -8.86
C GLY A 85 -2.39 17.33 -10.08
N ASP A 86 -1.90 16.14 -10.44
CA ASP A 86 -0.99 15.88 -11.56
C ASP A 86 -1.46 14.58 -12.25
N SER A 87 -2.39 14.72 -13.20
CA SER A 87 -3.19 13.61 -13.72
C SER A 87 -2.42 12.62 -14.60
N ASP A 88 -1.19 12.95 -14.99
CA ASP A 88 -0.43 12.17 -15.98
C ASP A 88 0.47 11.10 -15.33
N ASP A 89 0.65 11.13 -14.01
CA ASP A 89 1.52 10.20 -13.29
C ASP A 89 0.69 9.23 -12.42
N SER A 90 0.36 8.06 -12.98
CA SER A 90 -0.10 6.91 -12.20
C SER A 90 1.10 6.06 -11.76
N VAL A 91 1.13 5.71 -10.49
CA VAL A 91 2.19 4.89 -9.90
C VAL A 91 1.60 3.54 -9.53
N LYS A 92 2.04 2.49 -10.21
CA LYS A 92 1.76 1.11 -9.77
C LYS A 92 2.56 0.83 -8.50
N ILE A 93 1.86 0.46 -7.42
CA ILE A 93 2.50 0.18 -6.12
C ILE A 93 2.72 -1.31 -5.87
N PHE A 94 1.85 -2.16 -6.44
CA PHE A 94 2.05 -3.61 -6.46
C PHE A 94 1.27 -4.27 -7.59
N GLU A 95 1.72 -5.45 -7.98
CA GLU A 95 0.99 -6.39 -8.82
C GLU A 95 1.22 -7.79 -8.27
N ALA A 96 0.12 -8.47 -7.92
CA ALA A 96 0.11 -9.82 -7.40
C ALA A 96 -0.70 -10.70 -8.35
N ARG A 97 -0.18 -11.89 -8.68
CA ARG A 97 -0.96 -12.95 -9.35
C ARG A 97 -0.80 -14.24 -8.60
N ARG A 98 -1.89 -14.75 -8.02
CA ARG A 98 -1.88 -15.97 -7.22
C ARG A 98 -3.23 -16.69 -7.32
N SER A 99 -3.19 -18.00 -7.07
CA SER A 99 -4.39 -18.75 -6.73
C SER A 99 -4.75 -18.45 -5.29
N LEU A 100 -5.98 -18.04 -5.05
CA LEU A 100 -6.55 -17.91 -3.72
C LEU A 100 -7.34 -19.18 -3.46
N ASP A 101 -6.72 -20.12 -2.76
CA ASP A 101 -7.44 -21.32 -2.35
C ASP A 101 -8.58 -20.95 -1.39
N LYS A 102 -9.46 -21.92 -1.11
CA LYS A 102 -10.66 -21.67 -0.27
C LYS A 102 -10.33 -21.21 1.16
N ASN A 103 -9.08 -21.35 1.61
CA ASN A 103 -8.62 -21.05 2.96
C ASN A 103 -7.75 -19.79 3.02
N SER A 104 -7.20 -19.35 1.89
CA SER A 104 -6.28 -18.24 1.77
C SER A 104 -7.04 -16.93 1.66
N ARG A 105 -7.11 -16.21 2.78
CA ARG A 105 -7.70 -14.87 2.85
C ARG A 105 -6.67 -13.74 2.77
N TRP A 106 -5.39 -14.10 2.69
CA TRP A 106 -4.26 -13.20 2.75
C TRP A 106 -3.35 -13.37 1.55
N LEU A 107 -2.97 -12.26 0.92
CA LEU A 107 -1.89 -12.21 -0.05
C LEU A 107 -0.83 -11.28 0.49
N ILE A 108 0.41 -11.77 0.47
CA ILE A 108 1.58 -10.98 0.79
C ILE A 108 2.38 -10.86 -0.49
N ASN A 109 2.55 -9.63 -0.97
CA ASN A 109 3.26 -9.36 -2.23
C ASN A 109 4.27 -8.25 -2.01
N ASP A 110 5.45 -8.37 -2.60
CA ASP A 110 6.44 -7.30 -2.54
C ASP A 110 5.86 -6.02 -3.13
N LEU A 111 6.08 -4.92 -2.43
CA LEU A 111 5.84 -3.60 -2.99
C LEU A 111 6.95 -3.28 -3.99
N LEU A 112 6.58 -2.56 -5.05
CA LEU A 112 7.58 -2.05 -5.97
C LEU A 112 8.47 -1.05 -5.24
N ALA A 113 9.77 -1.07 -5.52
CA ALA A 113 10.70 -0.11 -4.94
C ALA A 113 10.95 1.02 -5.95
N PRO A 114 10.96 2.30 -5.52
CA PRO A 114 11.39 3.39 -6.39
C PRO A 114 12.82 3.13 -6.91
N GLN A 115 13.12 3.55 -8.14
CA GLN A 115 14.45 3.32 -8.71
C GLN A 115 15.55 3.94 -7.83
N GLY A 116 16.59 3.15 -7.54
CA GLY A 116 17.71 3.59 -6.70
C GLY A 116 17.48 3.52 -5.18
N LEU A 117 16.27 3.14 -4.73
CA LEU A 117 15.98 2.82 -3.33
C LEU A 117 15.81 1.31 -3.19
N ILE A 118 16.82 0.61 -2.67
CA ILE A 118 16.65 -0.78 -2.24
C ILE A 118 15.83 -0.76 -0.95
N ARG A 119 14.50 -0.79 -1.06
CA ARG A 119 13.63 -1.15 0.05
C ARG A 119 13.32 -2.64 -0.04
N SER A 120 14.31 -3.46 0.31
CA SER A 120 14.06 -4.87 0.54
C SER A 120 13.10 -5.02 1.72
N GLY A 121 12.05 -5.81 1.54
CA GLY A 121 11.17 -6.24 2.63
C GLY A 121 10.02 -5.28 2.95
N LEU A 122 9.45 -4.58 1.97
CA LEU A 122 8.10 -4.04 2.10
C LEU A 122 7.12 -4.91 1.34
N VAL A 123 5.99 -5.21 1.97
CA VAL A 123 4.97 -6.08 1.41
C VAL A 123 3.58 -5.47 1.57
N ALA A 124 2.77 -5.66 0.54
CA ALA A 124 1.33 -5.50 0.57
C ALA A 124 0.71 -6.68 1.31
N ASP A 125 -0.01 -6.44 2.41
CA ASP A 125 -0.89 -7.40 3.09
C ASP A 125 -2.32 -7.16 2.60
N ILE A 126 -2.78 -8.01 1.68
CA ILE A 126 -4.09 -7.90 1.04
C ILE A 126 -5.03 -8.91 1.69
N LYS A 127 -6.17 -8.43 2.19
CA LYS A 127 -7.17 -9.22 2.91
C LYS A 127 -8.44 -9.32 2.11
N LEU A 128 -8.95 -10.53 1.93
CA LEU A 128 -10.20 -10.77 1.20
C LEU A 128 -11.28 -11.26 2.17
N SER A 129 -12.46 -10.66 2.08
CA SER A 129 -13.64 -11.08 2.83
C SER A 129 -14.73 -11.53 1.87
N PHE A 130 -15.41 -12.60 2.22
CA PHE A 130 -16.50 -13.17 1.43
C PHE A 130 -17.81 -13.15 2.21
N ASN A 131 -18.89 -12.79 1.55
CA ASN A 131 -20.26 -12.96 2.03
C ASN A 131 -20.85 -14.21 1.35
N GLY A 132 -20.82 -15.34 2.05
CA GLY A 132 -21.07 -16.65 1.44
C GLY A 132 -19.99 -17.00 0.41
N ASP A 133 -20.40 -17.23 -0.84
CA ASP A 133 -19.50 -17.52 -1.95
C ASP A 133 -19.08 -16.28 -2.75
N LEU A 134 -19.59 -15.09 -2.41
CA LEU A 134 -19.29 -13.86 -3.13
C LEU A 134 -18.21 -13.04 -2.41
N LEU A 135 -17.28 -12.48 -3.17
CA LEU A 135 -16.31 -11.51 -2.63
C LEU A 135 -17.05 -10.26 -2.18
N ASP A 136 -16.90 -9.88 -0.92
CA ASP A 136 -17.59 -8.73 -0.31
C ASP A 136 -16.63 -7.56 -0.06
N LYS A 137 -15.40 -7.85 0.37
CA LYS A 137 -14.43 -6.80 0.71
C LYS A 137 -13.01 -7.15 0.27
N ILE A 138 -12.27 -6.11 -0.09
CA ILE A 138 -10.81 -6.17 -0.31
C ILE A 138 -10.19 -5.12 0.60
N GLY A 139 -9.34 -5.57 1.53
CA GLY A 139 -8.49 -4.75 2.37
C GLY A 139 -7.05 -4.77 1.87
N PHE A 140 -6.34 -3.67 2.02
CA PHE A 140 -4.93 -3.52 1.66
C PHE A 140 -4.21 -2.71 2.74
N GLU A 141 -3.13 -3.28 3.27
CA GLU A 141 -2.22 -2.63 4.20
C GLU A 141 -0.77 -2.79 3.72
N ILE A 142 0.11 -1.90 4.16
CA ILE A 142 1.55 -1.99 3.87
C ILE A 142 2.27 -2.38 5.17
N CYS A 143 3.15 -3.36 5.11
CA CYS A 143 3.99 -3.72 6.24
C CYS A 143 5.40 -4.11 5.82
N THR A 144 6.30 -4.18 6.79
CA THR A 144 7.63 -4.76 6.63
C THR A 144 7.56 -6.29 6.62
N GLU A 145 8.37 -6.93 5.78
CA GLU A 145 8.46 -8.39 5.67
C GLU A 145 9.07 -9.02 6.93
N GLN A 146 10.12 -8.39 7.48
CA GLN A 146 10.93 -8.95 8.58
C GLN A 146 10.19 -8.98 9.92
N ASP A 147 9.48 -7.91 10.27
CA ASP A 147 8.87 -7.75 11.60
C ASP A 147 7.38 -7.38 11.56
N ARG A 148 6.74 -7.42 10.37
CA ARG A 148 5.29 -7.20 10.19
C ARG A 148 4.80 -5.90 10.82
N ARG A 149 5.66 -4.88 10.86
CA ARG A 149 5.30 -3.55 11.29
C ARG A 149 4.51 -2.88 10.17
N TYR A 150 3.25 -2.56 10.49
CA TYR A 150 2.36 -1.87 9.58
C TYR A 150 2.76 -0.40 9.45
N TYR A 151 2.74 0.09 8.21
CA TYR A 151 3.07 1.45 7.88
C TYR A 151 1.98 2.41 8.35
N SER A 152 2.41 3.57 8.81
CA SER A 152 1.51 4.68 9.06
C SER A 152 1.09 5.37 7.77
N VAL A 153 0.07 6.23 7.83
CA VAL A 153 -0.32 7.07 6.69
C VAL A 153 0.87 7.91 6.23
N ASP A 154 1.59 8.55 7.15
CA ASP A 154 2.77 9.36 6.83
C ASP A 154 3.89 8.54 6.16
N ASP A 155 4.14 7.32 6.63
CA ASP A 155 5.16 6.46 6.02
C ASP A 155 4.76 5.99 4.62
N THR A 156 3.48 5.70 4.42
CA THR A 156 2.92 5.39 3.09
C THR A 156 3.03 6.59 2.16
N LEU A 157 2.69 7.80 2.62
CA LEU A 157 2.84 9.01 1.82
C LEU A 157 4.31 9.29 1.47
N ARG A 158 5.24 9.10 2.40
CA ARG A 158 6.68 9.18 2.10
C ARG A 158 7.11 8.14 1.07
N TYR A 159 6.57 6.92 1.15
CA TYR A 159 6.82 5.87 0.16
C TYR A 159 6.34 6.29 -1.23
N LEU A 160 5.08 6.72 -1.34
CA LEU A 160 4.45 7.14 -2.59
C LEU A 160 5.15 8.37 -3.19
N GLN A 161 5.52 9.33 -2.35
CA GLN A 161 6.21 10.55 -2.78
C GLN A 161 7.53 10.24 -3.50
N CYS A 162 8.25 9.16 -3.15
CA CYS A 162 9.48 8.80 -3.86
C CYS A 162 9.21 8.39 -5.33
N PHE A 163 7.97 8.08 -5.73
CA PHE A 163 7.61 7.82 -7.13
C PHE A 163 7.15 9.08 -7.86
N PHE A 164 6.38 9.94 -7.19
CA PHE A 164 5.89 11.20 -7.78
C PHE A 164 7.00 12.26 -7.92
N ASP A 165 7.98 12.26 -7.00
CA ASP A 165 9.09 13.21 -7.05
C ASP A 165 10.14 12.87 -8.14
N ASP A 166 10.07 11.69 -8.77
CA ASP A 166 11.06 11.23 -9.78
C ASP A 166 10.94 11.96 -11.15
N VAL A 167 9.90 12.78 -11.33
CA VAL A 167 9.72 13.62 -12.53
C VAL A 167 10.58 14.89 -12.50
N THR A 168 11.25 15.23 -11.39
CA THR A 168 12.14 16.40 -11.35
C THR A 168 13.55 16.10 -10.80
N LYS A 169 14.47 15.88 -11.74
CA LYS A 169 15.86 16.38 -11.76
C LYS A 169 16.47 16.80 -10.41
N LYS A 170 17.56 16.12 -10.05
CA LYS A 170 18.68 16.68 -9.25
C LYS A 170 18.28 17.26 -7.88
N ARG A 171 17.93 16.42 -6.92
CA ARG A 171 18.39 16.60 -5.53
C ARG A 171 18.25 15.28 -4.80
N ARG A 172 19.37 14.82 -4.23
CA ARG A 172 19.47 13.63 -3.38
C ARG A 172 18.55 13.81 -2.16
N TYR A 173 17.31 13.36 -2.25
CA TYR A 173 16.53 13.05 -1.07
C TYR A 173 16.65 11.54 -0.89
N LEU A 174 17.61 11.15 -0.06
CA LEU A 174 17.56 9.84 0.58
C LEU A 174 16.23 9.81 1.32
N CYS A 175 15.25 9.08 0.80
CA CYS A 175 14.03 8.80 1.53
C CYS A 175 14.46 7.96 2.75
N PHE A 176 14.61 8.59 3.93
CA PHE A 176 14.96 7.92 5.18
C PHE A 176 13.69 7.32 5.80
N PHE A 177 13.70 6.02 6.04
CA PHE A 177 12.67 5.31 6.80
C PHE A 177 13.30 4.80 8.10
N PRO A 178 12.63 4.98 9.25
CA PRO A 178 13.08 4.44 10.53
C PRO A 178 12.95 2.92 10.62
#